data_AF-A0A7W2F5B8-F1
#
_entry.id   AF-A0A7W2F5B8-F1
#
_cell.length_a   1.000
_cell.length_b   1.000
_cell.length_c   1.000
_cell.angle_alpha   90.00
_cell.angle_beta   90.00
_cell.angle_gamma   90.00
#
_symmetry.space_group_name_H-M   'P 1'
#
loop_
_entity.id
_entity.type
_entity.pdbx_description
1 polymer ?
#
loop_
_entity_poly.entity_id
_entity_poly.type
_entity_poly.pdbx_seq_one_letter_code
_entity_poly.pdbx_strand_id
1 'polypeptide(L)' 'MEYQPTHVIHLPLADFTNLEFHLLDTRPGVKPDAFVKELILHWLKIDMERFELRTNGQPVRGFQWKNV' A
#
# COMPACT_ATOMS: atom_id res chain seq x y z
N MET A 1 -25.16 -7.43 -8.41
CA MET A 1 -23.90 -6.76 -8.03
C MET A 1 -23.52 -5.88 -9.20
N GLU A 2 -23.53 -4.55 -9.02
CA GLU A 2 -23.12 -3.63 -10.08
C GLU A 2 -21.67 -3.89 -10.46
N TYR A 3 -21.40 -3.95 -11.77
CA TYR A 3 -20.06 -4.07 -12.30
C TYR A 3 -19.28 -2.80 -11.94
N GLN A 4 -18.30 -2.92 -11.05
CA GLN A 4 -17.31 -1.87 -10.84
C GLN A 4 -16.18 -2.07 -11.85
N PRO A 5 -15.90 -1.09 -12.73
CA PRO A 5 -14.77 -1.18 -13.63
C PRO A 5 -13.48 -1.32 -12.82
N THR A 6 -12.79 -2.44 -13.02
CA THR A 6 -11.48 -2.70 -12.41
C THR A 6 -10.38 -2.23 -13.35
N HIS A 7 -9.36 -1.56 -12.81
CA HIS A 7 -8.17 -1.19 -13.57
C HIS A 7 -7.11 -2.30 -13.44
N VAL A 8 -6.43 -2.59 -14.54
CA VAL A 8 -5.35 -3.59 -14.58
C VAL A 8 -4.05 -2.94 -14.11
N ILE A 9 -3.36 -3.60 -13.18
CA ILE A 9 -2.03 -3.20 -12.71
C ILE A 9 -1.03 -4.16 -13.33
N HIS A 10 -0.02 -3.63 -14.02
CA HIS A 10 1.04 -4.42 -14.62
C HIS A 10 2.28 -4.42 -13.73
N LEU A 11 2.77 -5.61 -13.39
CA LEU A 11 4.03 -5.82 -12.68
C LEU A 11 5.03 -6.50 -13.63
N PRO A 12 6.33 -6.19 -13.52
CA PRO A 12 7.36 -6.96 -14.20
C PRO A 12 7.26 -8.44 -13.81
N LEU A 13 7.46 -9.34 -14.76
CA LEU A 13 7.29 -10.79 -14.54
C LEU A 13 8.19 -11.29 -13.40
N ALA A 14 9.44 -10.82 -13.34
CA ALA A 14 10.38 -11.22 -12.29
C ALA A 14 9.88 -10.86 -10.88
N ASP A 15 9.32 -9.66 -10.71
CA ASP A 15 8.79 -9.20 -9.41
C ASP A 15 7.53 -9.98 -9.02
N PHE A 16 6.66 -10.27 -9.99
CA PHE A 16 5.48 -11.10 -9.77
C PHE A 16 5.85 -12.52 -9.35
N THR A 17 6.81 -13.15 -10.03
CA THR A 17 7.29 -14.49 -9.68
C THR A 17 7.94 -14.53 -8.29
N ASN A 18 8.73 -13.51 -7.93
CA ASN A 18 9.28 -13.39 -6.58
C ASN A 18 8.18 -13.27 -5.52
N LEU A 19 7.12 -12.52 -5.80
CA LEU A 19 5.95 -12.41 -4.93
C LEU A 19 5.25 -13.77 -4.77
N GLU A 20 5.05 -14.51 -5.84
CA GLU A 20 4.45 -15.85 -5.78
C GLU A 20 5.23 -16.79 -4.87
N PHE A 21 6.56 -16.87 -5.03
CA PHE A 21 7.39 -17.69 -4.17
C PHE A 21 7.33 -17.26 -2.70
N HIS A 22 7.40 -15.94 -2.45
CA HIS A 22 7.29 -15.41 -1.09
C HIS A 22 5.95 -15.78 -0.42
N LEU A 23 4.84 -15.71 -1.18
CA LEU A 23 3.52 -16.05 -0.67
C LEU A 23 3.35 -17.57 -0.45
N LEU A 24 3.96 -18.40 -1.28
CA LEU A 24 3.97 -19.86 -1.06
C LEU A 24 4.62 -20.21 0.29
N ASP A 25 5.72 -19.54 0.64
CA ASP A 25 6.45 -19.80 1.88
C ASP A 25 5.77 -19.20 3.13
N THR A 26 5.21 -17.99 3.01
CA THR A 26 4.73 -17.24 4.18
C THR A 26 3.23 -17.34 4.42
N ARG A 27 2.44 -17.49 3.35
CA ARG A 27 0.97 -17.42 3.38
C ARG A 27 0.37 -18.41 2.36
N PRO A 28 0.52 -19.71 2.60
CA PRO A 28 0.06 -20.73 1.65
C PRO A 28 -1.44 -20.59 1.37
N GLY A 29 -1.80 -20.63 0.09
CA GLY A 29 -3.19 -20.51 -0.39
C GLY A 29 -3.68 -19.08 -0.65
N VAL A 30 -2.89 -18.05 -0.32
CA VAL A 30 -3.22 -16.66 -0.68
C VAL A 30 -2.91 -16.41 -2.15
N LYS A 31 -3.89 -15.86 -2.89
CA LYS A 31 -3.68 -15.45 -4.28
C LYS A 31 -2.86 -14.14 -4.35
N PRO A 32 -1.87 -14.04 -5.25
CA PRO A 32 -1.07 -12.82 -5.42
C PRO A 32 -1.91 -11.56 -5.61
N ASP A 33 -2.94 -11.61 -6.45
CA ASP A 33 -3.83 -10.46 -6.70
C ASP A 33 -4.57 -10.00 -5.44
N ALA A 34 -5.02 -10.94 -4.62
CA ALA A 34 -5.70 -10.63 -3.37
C ALA A 34 -4.74 -9.98 -2.38
N PHE A 35 -3.50 -10.48 -2.31
CA PHE A 35 -2.44 -9.91 -1.48
C PHE A 35 -2.05 -8.50 -1.94
N VAL A 36 -1.82 -8.29 -3.23
CA VAL A 36 -1.48 -6.96 -3.79
C VAL A 36 -2.60 -5.96 -3.52
N LYS A 37 -3.86 -6.38 -3.68
CA LYS A 37 -5.02 -5.54 -3.37
C LYS A 37 -5.03 -5.14 -1.90
N GLU A 38 -4.86 -6.08 -0.98
CA GLU A 38 -4.81 -5.80 0.45
C GLU A 38 -3.63 -4.88 0.80
N LEU A 39 -2.46 -5.13 0.23
CA LEU A 39 -1.25 -4.34 0.43
C LEU A 39 -1.45 -2.89 0.01
N ILE A 40 -2.01 -2.65 -1.18
CA ILE A 40 -2.29 -1.30 -1.69
C ILE A 40 -3.30 -0.58 -0.79
N LEU A 41 -4.38 -1.26 -0.39
CA LEU A 41 -5.39 -0.65 0.49
C LEU A 41 -4.81 -0.29 1.86
N HIS A 42 -3.99 -1.16 2.43
CA HIS A 42 -3.33 -0.93 3.70
C HIS A 42 -2.33 0.23 3.62
N TRP A 43 -1.49 0.23 2.59
CA TRP A 43 -0.53 1.30 2.35
C TRP A 43 -1.23 2.65 2.13
N LEU A 44 -2.26 2.69 1.29
CA LEU A 44 -3.01 3.91 0.98
C LEU A 44 -3.68 4.48 2.23
N LYS A 45 -4.29 3.62 3.06
CA LYS A 45 -4.89 4.05 4.32
C LYS A 45 -3.87 4.75 5.22
N ILE A 46 -2.70 4.15 5.41
CA ILE A 46 -1.63 4.73 6.24
C ILE A 46 -1.14 6.04 5.64
N ASP A 47 -0.98 6.12 4.32
CA ASP A 47 -0.51 7.33 3.66
C ASP A 47 -1.53 8.48 3.79
N MET A 48 -2.82 8.18 3.63
CA MET A 48 -3.90 9.14 3.86
C MET A 48 -3.93 9.63 5.31
N GLU A 49 -3.84 8.72 6.28
CA GLU A 49 -3.77 9.09 7.71
C GLU A 49 -2.58 10.02 7.99
N ARG A 50 -1.40 9.71 7.43
CA ARG A 50 -0.21 10.57 7.55
C ARG A 50 -0.40 11.92 6.88
N PHE A 51 -1.04 11.96 5.72
CA PHE A 51 -1.33 13.19 5.01
C PHE A 51 -2.33 14.07 5.78
N GLU A 52 -3.39 13.47 6.33
CA GLU A 52 -4.36 14.15 7.18
C GLU A 52 -3.71 14.71 8.45
N LEU A 53 -2.82 13.95 9.10
CA LEU A 53 -2.07 14.45 10.26
C LEU A 53 -1.16 15.64 9.90
N ARG A 54 -0.60 15.68 8.69
CA ARG A 54 0.23 16.81 8.23
C ARG A 54 -0.59 18.04 7.85
N THR A 55 -1.77 17.84 7.27
CA THR A 55 -2.62 18.92 6.77
C THR A 55 -3.57 19.47 7.83
N ASN A 56 -4.13 18.61 8.68
CA ASN A 56 -5.11 18.94 9.72
C ASN A 56 -4.53 18.89 11.14
N GLY A 57 -3.32 18.35 11.32
CA GLY A 57 -2.64 18.40 12.61
C GLY A 57 -2.42 19.84 13.04
N GLN A 58 -2.64 20.12 14.33
CA GLN A 58 -2.29 21.43 14.90
C GLN A 58 -0.84 21.76 14.53
N PRO A 59 -0.52 23.00 14.11
CA PRO A 59 0.86 23.41 14.00
C PRO A 59 1.46 23.26 15.40
N VAL A 60 2.27 22.23 15.59
CA VAL A 60 3.06 22.08 16.81
C VAL A 60 4.02 23.27 16.76
N ARG A 61 3.61 24.37 17.39
CA ARG A 61 4.46 25.55 17.63
C ARG A 61 5.70 25.05 18.36
N GLY A 62 6.74 24.70 17.62
CA GLY A 62 7.99 24.20 18.19
C GLY A 62 8.88 23.35 17.27
N PHE A 63 8.36 22.62 16.28
CA PHE A 63 9.22 21.73 15.47
C PHE A 63 9.71 22.43 14.18
N GLN A 64 10.76 23.24 14.32
CA GLN A 64 11.62 23.64 13.21
C GLN A 64 12.47 22.44 12.81
N TRP A 65 12.20 21.84 11.65
CA TRP A 65 13.22 21.02 10.97
C TRP A 65 14.31 21.98 10.50
N LYS A 66 15.38 22.12 11.28
CA LYS A 66 16.65 22.56 10.71
C LYS A 66 17.12 21.43 9.82
N ASN A 67 17.28 21.73 8.54
CA ASN A 67 17.97 20.86 7.59
C ASN A 67 19.33 20.48 8.18
N VAL A 68 19.49 19.20 8.51
CA VAL A 68 20.79 18.54 8.70
C VAL A 68 20.92 17.54 7.56
#